data_AF-A0A7L4R8C9-F1
#
_entry.id   AF-A0A7L4R8C9-F1
#
_cell.length_a   1.000
_cell.length_b   1.000
_cell.length_c   1.000
_cell.angle_alpha   90.00
_cell.angle_beta   90.00
_cell.angle_gamma   90.00
#
_symmetry.space_group_name_H-M   'P 1'
#
loop_
_entity.id
_entity.type
_entity.pdbx_description
1 polymer ?
#
loop_
_entity_poly.entity_id
_entity_poly.type
_entity_poly.pdbx_seq_one_letter_code
_entity_poly.pdbx_strand_id
1 'polypeptide(L)'
;MRIPLIYLKDKQAFSRKAGFFRMIGKPIDLAREFKASGYELIHIVDQDAISGLTKNLDVYDGLTYIINVQVECAPDEKLVHKLLTLRCRVVLPPSFDVSPLHEKRLLVAKIPKDYTGDAEGFHDVVLEDATDSEIRRFAALGKRVIIYDKDEKKVEETVWGVITSSF
;
A
#
# COMPACT_ATOMS: atom_id res chain seq x y z
N MET A 1 -0.22 10.25 9.86
CA MET A 1 0.70 10.36 8.69
C MET A 1 -0.11 10.17 7.42
N ARG A 2 0.10 11.00 6.40
CA ARG A 2 -0.60 10.95 5.11
C ARG A 2 0.21 10.13 4.09
N ILE A 3 -0.42 9.27 3.28
CA ILE A 3 0.25 8.38 2.30
C ILE A 3 -0.31 8.66 0.88
N PRO A 4 0.48 9.22 -0.05
CA PRO A 4 0.09 9.34 -1.45
C PRO A 4 -0.13 7.98 -2.11
N LEU A 5 -1.18 7.88 -2.92
CA LEU A 5 -1.48 6.73 -3.76
C LEU A 5 -1.18 7.07 -5.22
N ILE A 6 -0.40 6.22 -5.87
CA ILE A 6 -0.19 6.27 -7.32
C ILE A 6 -0.56 4.93 -7.95
N TYR A 7 -1.04 4.99 -9.18
CA TYR A 7 -1.23 3.81 -10.01
C TYR A 7 -0.07 3.74 -10.99
N LEU A 8 0.48 2.54 -11.17
CA LEU A 8 1.60 2.33 -12.07
C LEU A 8 1.14 1.49 -13.27
N LYS A 9 1.48 1.96 -14.46
CA LYS A 9 1.29 1.23 -15.72
C LYS A 9 2.36 1.67 -16.71
N ASP A 10 2.99 0.72 -17.40
CA ASP A 10 4.01 1.00 -18.42
C ASP A 10 5.11 1.97 -17.92
N LYS A 11 5.55 1.79 -16.66
CA LYS A 11 6.54 2.64 -15.96
C LYS A 11 6.14 4.11 -15.79
N GLN A 12 4.89 4.47 -16.04
CA GLN A 12 4.33 5.80 -15.82
C GLN A 12 3.38 5.80 -14.62
N ALA A 13 3.36 6.91 -13.89
CA ALA A 13 2.46 7.09 -12.76
C ALA A 13 1.15 7.77 -13.20
N PHE A 14 0.06 7.28 -12.64
CA PHE A 14 -1.29 7.75 -12.86
C PHE A 14 -1.97 8.05 -11.54
N SER A 15 -2.83 9.06 -11.54
CA SER A 15 -3.85 9.25 -10.51
C SER A 15 -5.18 8.70 -11.02
N ARG A 16 -6.06 8.28 -10.11
CA ARG A 16 -7.43 7.89 -10.44
C ARG A 16 -8.40 8.90 -9.82
N LYS A 17 -9.14 9.63 -10.64
CA LYS A 17 -10.13 10.62 -10.21
C LYS A 17 -11.46 10.35 -10.92
N ALA A 18 -12.56 10.23 -10.16
CA ALA A 18 -13.88 9.86 -10.69
C ALA A 18 -13.86 8.61 -11.63
N GLY A 19 -13.01 7.63 -11.32
CA GLY A 19 -12.86 6.41 -12.12
C GLY A 19 -11.89 6.51 -13.31
N PHE A 20 -11.46 7.71 -13.70
CA PHE A 20 -10.55 7.92 -14.82
C PHE A 20 -9.09 7.96 -14.38
N PHE A 21 -8.23 7.32 -15.17
CA PHE A 21 -6.78 7.41 -15.00
C PHE A 21 -6.22 8.62 -15.73
N ARG A 22 -5.52 9.49 -14.99
CA ARG A 22 -4.78 10.61 -15.55
C ARG A 22 -3.30 10.42 -15.27
N MET A 23 -2.49 10.44 -16.32
CA MET A 23 -1.03 10.43 -16.18
C MET A 23 -0.59 11.67 -15.40
N ILE A 24 0.22 11.46 -14.37
CA ILE A 24 0.74 12.51 -13.48
C ILE A 24 2.26 12.66 -13.58
N GLY A 25 2.93 11.79 -14.33
CA GLY A 25 4.35 11.93 -14.68
C GLY A 25 5.16 10.67 -14.43
N LYS A 26 6.48 10.85 -14.32
CA LYS A 26 7.41 9.76 -14.00
C LYS A 26 7.40 9.48 -12.50
N PRO A 27 7.39 8.21 -12.07
CA PRO A 27 7.36 7.85 -10.65
C PRO A 27 8.49 8.48 -9.82
N ILE A 28 9.71 8.53 -10.37
CA ILE A 28 10.89 9.03 -9.66
C ILE A 28 10.81 10.53 -9.35
N ASP A 29 10.22 11.31 -10.27
CA ASP A 29 10.06 12.76 -10.10
C ASP A 29 9.01 13.03 -9.02
N LEU A 30 7.89 12.31 -9.08
CA LEU A 30 6.85 12.36 -8.04
C LEU A 30 7.39 11.96 -6.66
N ALA A 31 8.25 10.94 -6.59
CA ALA A 31 8.84 10.54 -5.32
C ALA A 31 9.71 11.62 -4.68
N ARG A 32 10.46 12.37 -5.50
CA ARG A 32 11.25 13.51 -5.02
C ARG A 32 10.34 14.64 -4.54
N GLU A 33 9.28 14.95 -5.29
CA GLU A 33 8.29 15.96 -4.90
C GLU A 33 7.57 15.58 -3.59
N PHE A 34 7.16 14.32 -3.46
CA PHE A 34 6.54 13.82 -2.24
C PHE A 34 7.52 13.87 -1.05
N LYS A 35 8.76 13.45 -1.26
CA LYS A 35 9.79 13.52 -0.21
C LYS A 35 10.05 14.97 0.23
N ALA A 36 10.15 15.90 -0.72
CA ALA A 36 10.30 17.32 -0.44
C ALA A 36 9.09 17.92 0.29
N SER A 37 7.90 17.37 0.05
CA SER A 37 6.65 17.75 0.72
C SER A 37 6.47 17.06 2.09
N GLY A 38 7.46 16.30 2.56
CA GLY A 38 7.44 15.65 3.88
C GLY A 38 6.72 14.30 3.94
N TYR A 39 6.34 13.71 2.80
CA TYR A 39 5.80 12.35 2.78
C TYR A 39 6.91 11.32 3.02
N GLU A 40 6.58 10.26 3.76
CA GLU A 40 7.54 9.21 4.13
C GLU A 40 7.31 7.88 3.41
N LEU A 41 6.12 7.69 2.83
CA LEU A 41 5.67 6.46 2.21
C LEU A 41 4.81 6.77 0.99
N ILE A 42 4.98 6.00 -0.09
CA ILE A 42 4.08 5.98 -1.24
C ILE A 42 3.37 4.63 -1.29
N HIS A 43 2.07 4.63 -1.52
CA HIS A 43 1.31 3.44 -1.87
C HIS A 43 1.19 3.33 -3.40
N ILE A 44 1.52 2.17 -3.96
CA ILE A 44 1.49 1.88 -5.39
C ILE A 44 0.51 0.76 -5.67
N VAL A 45 -0.46 1.04 -6.54
CA VAL A 45 -1.34 0.04 -7.14
C VAL A 45 -0.84 -0.22 -8.56
N ASP A 46 -0.23 -1.37 -8.77
CA ASP A 46 0.30 -1.78 -10.07
C ASP A 46 -0.48 -2.99 -10.58
N GLN A 47 -1.19 -2.81 -11.70
CA GLN A 47 -1.98 -3.88 -12.31
C GLN A 47 -1.12 -5.04 -12.81
N ASP A 48 0.11 -4.77 -13.25
CA ASP A 48 1.06 -5.81 -13.64
C ASP A 48 1.45 -6.63 -12.40
N ALA A 49 1.80 -5.98 -11.27
CA ALA A 49 2.15 -6.68 -10.03
C ALA A 49 0.98 -7.45 -9.41
N ILE A 50 -0.23 -6.88 -9.45
CA ILE A 50 -1.47 -7.56 -9.03
C ILE A 50 -1.74 -8.81 -9.89
N SER A 51 -1.32 -8.78 -11.16
CA SER A 51 -1.39 -9.94 -12.07
C SER A 51 -0.19 -10.88 -11.95
N GLY A 52 0.73 -10.66 -11.01
CA GLY A 52 1.93 -11.49 -10.80
C GLY A 52 3.10 -11.16 -11.73
N LEU A 53 3.00 -10.09 -12.53
CA LEU A 53 4.04 -9.67 -13.48
C LEU A 53 5.07 -8.77 -12.78
N THR A 54 6.30 -8.76 -13.33
CA THR A 54 7.48 -8.11 -12.72
C THR A 54 8.01 -6.93 -13.54
N LYS A 55 7.16 -6.33 -14.39
CA LYS A 55 7.59 -5.33 -15.40
C LYS A 55 8.16 -4.04 -14.82
N ASN A 56 7.76 -3.68 -13.60
CA ASN A 56 8.10 -2.40 -12.97
C ASN A 56 9.04 -2.56 -11.75
N LEU A 57 9.74 -3.70 -11.61
CA LEU A 57 10.67 -3.89 -10.49
C LEU A 57 11.80 -2.85 -10.46
N ASP A 58 12.29 -2.43 -11.63
CA ASP A 58 13.30 -1.38 -11.77
C ASP A 58 12.81 -0.02 -11.29
N VAL A 59 11.51 0.25 -11.46
CA VAL A 59 10.87 1.45 -10.92
C VAL A 59 10.89 1.39 -9.39
N TYR A 60 10.47 0.28 -8.78
CA TYR A 60 10.43 0.18 -7.33
C TYR A 60 11.82 0.28 -6.69
N ASP A 61 12.82 -0.38 -7.28
CA ASP A 61 14.20 -0.30 -6.83
C ASP A 61 14.65 1.17 -6.77
N GLY A 62 14.50 1.92 -7.86
CA GLY A 62 14.83 3.34 -7.92
C GLY A 62 14.06 4.21 -6.91
N LEU A 63 12.78 3.91 -6.67
CA LEU A 63 11.96 4.66 -5.72
C LEU A 63 12.38 4.44 -4.26
N THR A 64 12.75 3.20 -3.90
CA THR A 64 13.09 2.83 -2.52
C THR A 64 14.35 3.51 -1.98
N TYR A 65 15.22 4.04 -2.86
CA TYR A 65 16.34 4.90 -2.46
C TYR A 65 15.92 6.31 -2.02
N ILE A 66 14.70 6.75 -2.38
CA ILE A 66 14.22 8.12 -2.19
C ILE A 66 13.21 8.18 -1.05
N ILE A 67 12.26 7.24 -1.05
CA ILE A 67 11.11 7.23 -0.15
C ILE A 67 10.67 5.78 0.07
N ASN A 68 10.04 5.48 1.21
CA ASN A 68 9.51 4.13 1.40
C ASN A 68 8.39 3.88 0.40
N VAL A 69 8.29 2.63 -0.07
CA VAL A 69 7.28 2.23 -1.06
C VAL A 69 6.49 1.06 -0.51
N GLN A 70 5.18 1.11 -0.69
CA GLN A 70 4.24 0.04 -0.42
C GLN A 70 3.56 -0.36 -1.73
N VAL A 71 3.59 -1.64 -2.11
CA VAL A 71 3.10 -2.14 -3.40
C VAL A 71 2.02 -3.19 -3.20
N GLU A 72 0.87 -3.05 -3.87
CA GLU A 72 -0.11 -4.12 -4.03
C GLU A 72 0.34 -5.12 -5.09
N CYS A 73 0.33 -6.41 -4.75
CA CYS A 73 0.75 -7.46 -5.66
C CYS A 73 -0.08 -8.74 -5.52
N ALA A 74 0.07 -9.64 -6.48
CA ALA A 74 -0.45 -11.00 -6.39
C ALA A 74 0.15 -11.75 -5.18
N PRO A 75 -0.59 -12.72 -4.59
CA PRO A 75 -0.07 -13.66 -3.60
C PRO A 75 0.87 -14.70 -4.24
N ASP A 76 1.92 -14.24 -4.92
CA ASP A 76 2.95 -15.07 -5.54
C ASP A 76 4.26 -14.94 -4.75
N GLU A 77 4.73 -16.05 -4.16
CA GLU A 77 5.91 -16.05 -3.29
C GLU A 77 7.15 -15.47 -3.97
N LYS A 78 7.36 -15.74 -5.26
CA LYS A 78 8.53 -15.25 -5.99
C LYS A 78 8.48 -13.73 -6.16
N LEU A 79 7.32 -13.17 -6.49
CA LEU A 79 7.10 -11.74 -6.57
C LEU A 79 7.26 -11.08 -5.19
N VAL A 80 6.65 -11.66 -4.15
CA VAL A 80 6.76 -11.17 -2.77
C VAL A 80 8.22 -11.12 -2.33
N HIS A 81 8.99 -12.18 -2.51
CA HIS A 81 10.42 -12.19 -2.17
C HIS A 81 11.23 -11.14 -2.93
N LYS A 82 10.94 -10.92 -4.22
CA LYS A 82 11.60 -9.87 -5.00
C LYS A 82 11.28 -8.48 -4.44
N LEU A 83 10.03 -8.19 -4.15
CA LEU A 83 9.61 -6.91 -3.58
C LEU A 83 10.23 -6.67 -2.19
N LEU A 84 10.28 -7.69 -1.33
CA LEU A 84 10.93 -7.61 -0.03
C LEU A 84 12.45 -7.39 -0.14
N THR A 85 13.10 -8.01 -1.12
CA THR A 85 14.54 -7.79 -1.41
C THR A 85 14.81 -6.33 -1.79
N LEU A 86 13.90 -5.71 -2.54
CA LEU A 86 13.92 -4.28 -2.87
C LEU A 86 13.48 -3.38 -1.70
N ARG A 87 13.27 -3.93 -0.50
CA ARG A 87 12.80 -3.21 0.70
C ARG A 87 11.43 -2.54 0.52
N CYS A 88 10.62 -3.03 -0.42
CA CYS A 88 9.23 -2.61 -0.53
C CYS A 88 8.42 -3.19 0.62
N ARG A 89 7.45 -2.42 1.10
CA ARG A 89 6.33 -2.95 1.87
C ARG A 89 5.38 -3.65 0.90
N VAL A 90 4.94 -4.85 1.24
CA VAL A 90 4.16 -5.69 0.33
C VAL A 90 2.75 -5.84 0.87
N VAL A 91 1.77 -5.45 0.06
CA VAL A 91 0.35 -5.54 0.40
C VAL A 91 -0.22 -6.83 -0.17
N LEU A 92 -0.71 -7.69 0.71
CA LEU A 92 -1.17 -9.05 0.40
C LEU A 92 -2.56 -9.31 0.97
N PRO A 93 -3.32 -10.28 0.43
CA PRO A 93 -4.54 -10.74 1.09
C PRO A 93 -4.21 -11.38 2.45
N PRO A 94 -5.10 -11.28 3.45
CA PRO A 94 -4.87 -11.82 4.79
C PRO A 94 -4.84 -13.36 4.82
N SER A 95 -5.23 -14.03 3.73
CA SER A 95 -5.16 -15.48 3.57
C SER A 95 -3.78 -15.99 3.13
N PHE A 96 -2.84 -15.10 2.80
CA PHE A 96 -1.50 -15.49 2.39
C PHE A 96 -0.68 -16.02 3.59
N ASP A 97 -0.05 -17.18 3.44
CA ASP A 97 0.82 -17.72 4.49
C ASP A 97 2.13 -16.94 4.56
N VAL A 98 2.28 -16.16 5.62
CA VAL A 98 3.47 -15.34 5.90
C VAL A 98 4.49 -16.04 6.80
N SER A 99 4.20 -17.27 7.26
CA SER A 99 5.11 -18.06 8.08
C SER A 99 6.51 -18.25 7.46
N PRO A 100 6.67 -18.50 6.14
CA PRO A 100 7.98 -18.68 5.53
C PRO A 100 8.76 -17.37 5.34
N LEU A 101 8.15 -16.20 5.56
CA LEU A 101 8.77 -14.90 5.32
C LEU A 101 9.48 -14.36 6.57
N HIS A 102 10.71 -13.87 6.38
CA HIS A 102 11.52 -13.31 7.46
C HIS A 102 11.21 -11.82 7.72
N GLU A 103 10.94 -11.05 6.67
CA GLU A 103 10.74 -9.60 6.72
C GLU A 103 9.30 -9.20 7.10
N LYS A 104 8.73 -9.81 8.15
CA LYS A 104 7.31 -9.63 8.53
C LYS A 104 6.89 -8.17 8.74
N ARG A 105 7.82 -7.29 9.13
CA ARG A 105 7.60 -5.85 9.33
C ARG A 105 7.26 -5.08 8.04
N LEU A 106 7.61 -5.64 6.89
CA LEU A 106 7.29 -5.07 5.58
C LEU A 106 5.96 -5.60 5.03
N LEU A 107 5.31 -6.54 5.72
CA LEU A 107 4.06 -7.13 5.27
C LEU A 107 2.86 -6.32 5.75
N VAL A 108 1.95 -6.09 4.82
CA VAL A 108 0.71 -5.33 5.03
C VAL A 108 -0.45 -6.18 4.52
N ALA A 109 -1.48 -6.40 5.33
CA ALA A 109 -2.66 -7.13 4.88
C ALA A 109 -3.70 -6.19 4.31
N LYS A 110 -4.24 -6.48 3.12
CA LYS A 110 -5.39 -5.79 2.54
C LYS A 110 -6.67 -6.52 2.96
N ILE A 111 -7.43 -5.92 3.86
CA ILE A 111 -8.59 -6.53 4.49
C ILE A 111 -9.84 -6.27 3.64
N PRO A 112 -10.46 -7.31 3.07
CA PRO A 112 -11.73 -7.17 2.38
C PRO A 112 -12.87 -7.00 3.40
N LYS A 113 -13.97 -6.39 2.95
CA LYS A 113 -15.12 -6.00 3.77
C LYS A 113 -15.70 -7.09 4.69
N ASP A 114 -15.73 -8.34 4.23
CA ASP A 114 -16.36 -9.44 4.96
C ASP A 114 -15.34 -10.30 5.75
N TYR A 115 -14.12 -9.79 5.95
CA TYR A 115 -13.07 -10.52 6.65
C TYR A 115 -13.22 -10.47 8.17
N THR A 116 -13.47 -11.63 8.78
CA THR A 116 -13.68 -11.78 10.23
C THR A 116 -12.45 -12.20 11.01
N GLY A 117 -11.34 -12.55 10.33
CA GLY A 117 -10.10 -12.96 11.00
C GLY A 117 -9.27 -11.78 11.53
N ASP A 118 -8.10 -12.11 12.08
CA ASP A 118 -7.19 -11.17 12.75
C ASP A 118 -6.00 -10.75 11.89
N ALA A 119 -5.87 -11.24 10.65
CA ALA A 119 -4.69 -11.04 9.79
C ALA A 119 -3.37 -11.33 10.52
N GLU A 120 -3.25 -12.55 11.04
CA GLU A 120 -2.10 -12.98 11.83
C GLU A 120 -0.79 -12.87 11.03
N GLY A 121 0.29 -12.48 11.71
CA GLY A 121 1.61 -12.31 11.09
C GLY A 121 1.81 -10.99 10.32
N PHE A 122 0.74 -10.21 10.09
CA PHE A 122 0.82 -8.86 9.52
C PHE A 122 0.85 -7.78 10.60
N HIS A 123 1.76 -6.83 10.49
CA HIS A 123 1.86 -5.68 11.41
C HIS A 123 0.91 -4.55 11.04
N ASP A 124 0.70 -4.33 9.75
CA ASP A 124 -0.11 -3.24 9.22
C ASP A 124 -1.28 -3.82 8.42
N VAL A 125 -2.40 -3.11 8.43
CA VAL A 125 -3.60 -3.46 7.65
C VAL A 125 -4.06 -2.28 6.81
N VAL A 126 -4.48 -2.55 5.58
CA VAL A 126 -5.23 -1.63 4.72
C VAL A 126 -6.68 -2.09 4.70
N LEU A 127 -7.62 -1.23 5.08
CA LEU A 127 -9.05 -1.56 5.04
C LEU A 127 -9.67 -1.02 3.74
N GLU A 128 -10.33 -1.87 2.94
CA GLU A 128 -10.94 -1.44 1.67
C GLU A 128 -12.19 -0.56 1.86
N ASP A 129 -13.00 -0.90 2.87
CA ASP A 129 -14.19 -0.18 3.32
C ASP A 129 -14.10 -0.01 4.84
N ALA A 130 -13.44 1.04 5.32
CA ALA A 130 -13.20 1.19 6.74
C ALA A 130 -14.46 1.60 7.52
N THR A 131 -14.85 0.80 8.51
CA THR A 131 -15.81 1.22 9.55
C THR A 131 -15.09 1.50 10.88
N ASP A 132 -15.67 2.37 11.71
CA ASP A 132 -15.12 2.68 13.05
C ASP A 132 -14.93 1.42 13.91
N SER A 133 -15.82 0.43 13.78
CA SER A 133 -15.71 -0.83 14.52
C SER A 133 -14.51 -1.66 14.06
N GLU A 134 -14.24 -1.72 12.75
CA GLU A 134 -13.10 -2.43 12.20
C GLU A 134 -11.77 -1.74 12.52
N ILE A 135 -11.73 -0.41 12.44
CA ILE A 135 -10.56 0.37 12.83
C ILE A 135 -10.23 0.08 14.30
N ARG A 136 -11.22 0.14 15.20
CA ARG A 136 -11.03 -0.18 16.63
C ARG A 136 -10.63 -1.63 16.86
N ARG A 137 -11.22 -2.58 16.12
CA ARG A 137 -10.89 -4.00 16.21
C ARG A 137 -9.41 -4.22 15.90
N PHE A 138 -8.92 -3.74 14.76
CA PHE A 138 -7.51 -3.94 14.38
C PHE A 138 -6.53 -3.12 15.24
N ALA A 139 -6.93 -1.93 15.70
CA ALA A 139 -6.14 -1.17 16.65
C ALA A 139 -6.00 -1.91 18.00
N ALA A 140 -7.07 -2.54 18.50
CA ALA A 140 -7.04 -3.36 19.72
C ALA A 140 -6.15 -4.61 19.58
N LEU A 141 -5.97 -5.11 18.36
CA LEU A 141 -5.01 -6.16 18.01
C LEU A 141 -3.56 -5.65 17.87
N GLY A 142 -3.31 -4.37 18.18
CA GLY A 142 -1.99 -3.75 18.11
C GLY A 142 -1.49 -3.48 16.68
N LYS A 143 -2.39 -3.49 15.69
CA LYS A 143 -2.02 -3.23 14.30
C LYS A 143 -2.09 -1.76 13.94
N ARG A 144 -1.24 -1.34 13.00
CA ARG A 144 -1.38 -0.03 12.36
C ARG A 144 -2.42 -0.13 11.26
N VAL A 145 -3.46 0.69 11.35
CA VAL A 145 -4.55 0.72 10.38
C VAL A 145 -4.30 1.83 9.36
N ILE A 146 -4.40 1.48 8.08
CA ILE A 146 -4.33 2.37 6.93
C ILE A 146 -5.72 2.37 6.29
N ILE A 147 -6.32 3.54 6.17
CA ILE A 147 -7.65 3.73 5.57
C ILE A 147 -7.56 4.72 4.42
N TYR A 148 -8.45 4.60 3.44
CA TYR A 148 -8.53 5.55 2.34
C TYR A 148 -9.24 6.85 2.78
N ASP A 149 -8.79 8.02 2.28
CA ASP A 149 -9.36 9.35 2.61
C ASP A 149 -10.89 9.40 2.45
N LYS A 150 -11.38 8.72 1.40
CA LYS A 150 -12.81 8.64 1.06
C LYS A 150 -13.66 8.13 2.22
N ASP A 151 -13.06 7.36 3.13
CA ASP A 151 -13.72 6.72 4.24
C ASP A 151 -13.62 7.56 5.54
N GLU A 152 -12.70 8.53 5.63
CA GLU A 152 -12.55 9.41 6.80
C GLU A 152 -13.51 10.61 6.77
N LYS A 153 -13.74 11.21 5.59
CA LYS A 153 -14.65 12.35 5.41
C LYS A 153 -15.31 12.27 4.04
N LYS A 154 -16.66 12.30 3.99
CA LYS A 154 -17.44 12.49 2.74
C LYS A 154 -17.21 13.85 2.04
N VAL A 155 -16.01 14.43 2.12
CA VAL A 155 -15.67 15.76 1.58
C VAL A 155 -14.22 15.76 1.07
N GLU A 156 -14.13 15.92 -0.25
CA GLU A 156 -12.98 16.30 -1.10
C GLU A 156 -11.69 15.46 -1.10
N GLU A 157 -11.46 14.89 -2.29
CA GLU A 157 -10.36 14.04 -2.73
C GLU A 157 -9.00 14.74 -2.61
N THR A 158 -8.06 14.29 -1.76
CA THR A 158 -6.62 14.41 -2.09
C THR A 158 -5.61 13.60 -1.25
N VAL A 159 -5.97 12.74 -0.30
CA VAL A 159 -4.96 12.06 0.55
C VAL A 159 -5.32 10.64 1.00
N TRP A 160 -4.77 9.63 0.33
CA TRP A 160 -5.32 8.26 0.35
C TRP A 160 -4.87 7.33 1.49
N GLY A 161 -4.19 7.80 2.54
CA GLY A 161 -3.82 6.93 3.65
C GLY A 161 -3.53 7.68 4.92
N VAL A 162 -4.33 7.51 5.97
CA VAL A 162 -4.00 7.97 7.32
C VAL A 162 -3.60 6.76 8.16
N ILE A 163 -2.36 6.73 8.65
CA ILE A 163 -2.04 5.85 9.79
C ILE A 163 -2.76 6.43 11.00
N THR A 164 -3.77 5.71 11.51
CA THR A 164 -4.35 6.02 12.81
C THR A 164 -3.33 5.57 13.86
N SER A 165 -2.52 6.52 14.34
CA SER A 165 -1.73 6.28 15.54
C SER A 165 -2.70 6.08 16.70
N SER A 166 -2.48 5.00 17.46
CA SER A 166 -3.22 4.48 18.61
C SER A 166 -4.09 5.49 19.36
N PHE A 167 -5.35 5.13 19.62
CA PHE A 167 -6.18 5.74 20.66
C PHE A 167 -5.67 5.37 22.05
#